data_AF-A0A9Q7B983-F1
#
_entry.id   AF-A0A9Q7B983-F1
#
_cell.length_a   1.000
_cell.length_b   1.000
_cell.length_c   1.000
_cell.angle_alpha   90.00
_cell.angle_beta   90.00
_cell.angle_gamma   90.00
#
_symmetry.space_group_name_H-M   'P 1'
#
loop_
_entity.id
_entity.type
_entity.pdbx_description
1 polymer ?
#
loop_
_entity_poly.entity_id
_entity_poly.type
_entity_poly.pdbx_seq_one_letter_code
_entity_poly.pdbx_strand_id
1 'polypeptide(L)'
;MNERVNEPDEGVGVTVSIFKNGRSRAVRIPKEFEFEGDRAILVRQPDGSILMRTAVTAGLINYLQQAEAWDGEDFLIGHDDEGPLREVDL
;
A
#
# COMPACT_ATOMS: atom_id res chain seq x y z
N MET A 1 6.62 2.63 17.94
CA MET A 1 5.40 1.88 17.60
C MET A 1 4.51 2.88 16.91
N ASN A 2 4.66 3.04 15.60
CA ASN A 2 3.94 4.09 14.87
C ASN A 2 2.72 3.43 14.23
N GLU A 3 1.60 3.50 14.93
CA GLU A 3 0.29 3.24 14.35
C GLU A 3 0.00 4.38 13.38
N ARG A 4 0.24 4.16 12.09
CA ARG A 4 -0.39 4.99 11.06
C ARG A 4 -1.87 4.61 11.10
N VAL A 5 -2.66 5.46 11.76
CA VAL A 5 -4.10 5.51 11.55
C VAL A 5 -4.26 5.91 10.09
N ASN A 6 -4.51 4.94 9.21
CA ASN A 6 -5.03 5.22 7.89
C ASN A 6 -6.42 5.83 8.13
N GLU A 7 -6.50 7.16 8.07
CA GLU A 7 -7.79 7.81 7.82
C GLU A 7 -8.39 7.11 6.59
N PRO A 8 -9.64 6.64 6.67
CA PRO A 8 -10.29 6.09 5.50
C PRO A 8 -10.45 7.26 4.53
N ASP A 9 -9.59 7.28 3.51
CA ASP A 9 -9.83 7.99 2.27
C ASP A 9 -11.32 7.77 1.93
N GLU A 10 -12.12 8.85 1.87
CA GLU A 10 -13.55 8.78 1.57
C GLU A 10 -13.72 8.36 0.11
N GLY A 11 -13.35 7.10 -0.17
CA GLY A 11 -13.43 6.49 -1.46
C GLY A 11 -14.89 6.30 -1.83
N VAL A 12 -15.21 6.62 -3.08
CA VAL A 12 -16.53 6.37 -3.66
C VAL A 12 -16.79 4.85 -3.62
N GLY A 13 -17.66 4.42 -2.72
CA GLY A 13 -18.11 3.03 -2.63
C GLY A 13 -19.11 2.71 -3.74
N VAL A 14 -18.95 1.57 -4.41
CA VAL A 14 -19.95 1.04 -5.34
C VAL A 14 -20.59 -0.23 -4.81
N THR A 15 -21.87 -0.43 -5.08
CA THR A 15 -22.55 -1.69 -4.76
C THR A 15 -22.22 -2.73 -5.81
N VAL A 16 -21.68 -3.89 -5.40
CA VAL A 16 -21.33 -5.00 -6.30
C VAL A 16 -22.19 -6.23 -6.06
N SER A 17 -22.36 -7.06 -7.09
CA SER A 17 -23.07 -8.33 -6.97
C SER A 17 -22.19 -9.41 -6.35
N ILE A 18 -22.75 -10.18 -5.42
CA ILE A 18 -22.13 -11.39 -4.86
C ILE A 18 -22.69 -12.62 -5.56
N PHE A 19 -21.84 -13.54 -5.97
CA PHE A 19 -22.23 -14.76 -6.66
C PHE A 19 -21.46 -15.98 -6.12
N LYS A 20 -21.85 -17.19 -6.54
CA LYS A 20 -21.12 -18.42 -6.22
C LYS A 20 -20.11 -18.74 -7.32
N ASN A 21 -18.90 -19.12 -6.92
CA ASN A 21 -17.88 -19.71 -7.79
C ASN A 21 -17.48 -21.06 -7.21
N GLY A 22 -18.02 -22.14 -7.78
CA GLY A 22 -17.91 -23.48 -7.21
C GLY A 22 -18.50 -23.55 -5.79
N ARG A 23 -17.66 -23.93 -4.81
CA ARG A 23 -18.02 -24.00 -3.38
C ARG A 23 -17.82 -22.68 -2.63
N SER A 24 -17.27 -21.66 -3.30
CA SER A 24 -16.90 -20.37 -2.71
C SER A 24 -17.88 -19.27 -3.09
N ARG A 25 -17.89 -18.18 -2.32
CA ARG A 25 -18.53 -16.91 -2.69
C ARG A 25 -17.50 -16.00 -3.36
N ALA A 26 -17.94 -15.19 -4.31
CA ALA A 26 -17.10 -14.25 -5.04
C ALA A 26 -17.84 -12.92 -5.26
N VAL A 27 -17.07 -11.85 -5.42
CA VAL A 27 -17.55 -10.52 -5.80
C VAL A 27 -17.03 -10.19 -7.20
N ARG A 28 -17.81 -9.47 -7.99
CA ARG A 28 -17.31 -8.91 -9.26
C ARG A 28 -16.50 -7.66 -8.93
N ILE A 29 -15.31 -7.54 -9.52
CA ILE A 29 -14.48 -6.35 -9.43
C ILE A 29 -14.83 -5.48 -10.65
N PRO A 30 -15.42 -4.29 -10.47
CA PRO A 30 -15.67 -3.36 -11.58
C PRO A 30 -14.35 -2.84 -12.17
N LYS A 31 -14.40 -2.37 -13.43
CA LYS A 31 -13.20 -1.96 -14.17
C LYS A 31 -12.45 -0.81 -13.50
N GLU A 32 -13.18 0.10 -12.86
CA GLU A 32 -12.63 1.23 -12.12
C GLU A 32 -11.87 0.82 -10.83
N PHE A 33 -12.04 -0.42 -10.38
CA PHE A 33 -11.32 -1.02 -9.24
C PHE A 33 -10.36 -2.15 -9.67
N GLU A 34 -10.06 -2.25 -10.96
CA GLU A 34 -9.12 -3.24 -11.49
C GLU A 34 -7.69 -2.94 -10.99
N PHE A 35 -6.94 -3.98 -10.64
CA PHE A 35 -5.57 -3.88 -10.14
C PHE A 35 -4.68 -4.93 -10.79
N GLU A 36 -3.37 -4.66 -10.81
CA GLU A 36 -2.39 -5.59 -11.38
C GLU A 36 -2.17 -6.83 -10.51
N GLY A 37 -2.01 -7.98 -11.17
CA GLY A 37 -1.73 -9.27 -10.55
C GLY A 37 -2.93 -10.21 -10.47
N ASP A 38 -2.68 -11.43 -10.00
CA ASP A 38 -3.66 -12.53 -9.95
C ASP A 38 -4.05 -12.93 -8.52
N ARG A 39 -3.50 -12.22 -7.51
CA ARG A 39 -3.67 -12.53 -6.09
C ARG A 39 -3.95 -11.28 -5.28
N ALA A 40 -4.82 -11.44 -4.29
CA ALA A 40 -5.16 -10.43 -3.30
C ALA A 40 -5.15 -11.03 -1.89
N ILE A 41 -4.88 -10.19 -0.90
CA ILE A 41 -5.00 -10.53 0.52
C ILE A 41 -6.31 -9.94 1.03
N LEU A 42 -7.12 -10.79 1.66
CA LEU A 42 -8.34 -10.41 2.37
C LEU A 42 -8.10 -10.42 3.88
N VAL A 43 -8.44 -9.33 4.55
CA VAL A 43 -8.36 -9.19 6.01
C VAL A 43 -9.75 -8.83 6.55
N ARG A 44 -10.28 -9.67 7.44
CA ARG A 44 -11.51 -9.34 8.18
C ARG A 44 -11.15 -8.38 9.31
N GLN A 45 -11.81 -7.23 9.34
CA GLN A 45 -11.65 -6.21 10.37
C GLN A 45 -12.57 -6.50 11.57
N PRO A 46 -12.28 -5.91 12.75
CA PRO A 46 -13.11 -6.08 13.95
C PRO A 46 -14.56 -5.60 13.79
N ASP A 47 -14.79 -4.58 12.96
CA ASP A 47 -16.12 -4.04 12.66
C ASP A 47 -16.95 -4.93 11.70
N GLY A 48 -16.37 -6.05 11.25
CA GLY A 48 -17.00 -6.99 10.32
C GLY A 48 -16.78 -6.68 8.85
N SER A 49 -16.13 -5.55 8.52
CA SER A 49 -15.74 -5.23 7.14
C SER A 49 -14.62 -6.15 6.65
N ILE A 50 -14.46 -6.24 5.32
CA ILE A 50 -13.38 -6.99 4.68
C ILE A 50 -12.53 -5.99 3.90
N LEU A 51 -11.27 -5.85 4.32
CA LEU A 51 -10.26 -5.10 3.58
C LEU A 51 -9.61 -6.02 2.54
N MET A 52 -9.54 -5.56 1.30
CA MET A 52 -8.81 -6.22 0.21
C MET A 52 -7.60 -5.37 -0.19
N ARG A 53 -6.45 -6.01 -0.38
CA ARG A 53 -5.24 -5.38 -0.95
C ARG A 53 -4.56 -6.32 -1.93
N THR A 54 -3.76 -5.77 -2.85
CA THR A 54 -2.93 -6.59 -3.74
C THR A 54 -2.00 -7.48 -2.91
N ALA A 55 -1.77 -8.72 -3.37
CA ALA A 55 -0.88 -9.65 -2.67
C ALA A 55 0.60 -9.26 -2.83
N VAL A 56 0.92 -8.46 -3.83
CA VAL A 56 2.25 -7.88 -4.00
C VAL A 56 2.34 -6.67 -3.07
N THR A 57 2.97 -6.86 -1.91
CA THR A 57 3.50 -5.72 -1.16
C THR A 57 4.59 -5.12 -2.02
N ALA A 58 4.28 -3.96 -2.60
CA ALA A 58 5.13 -3.21 -3.50
C ALA A 58 6.60 -3.33 -3.11
N GLY A 59 7.39 -3.86 -4.04
CA GLY A 59 8.83 -3.69 -4.29
C GLY A 59 9.79 -3.54 -3.12
N LEU A 60 9.52 -2.69 -2.13
CA LEU A 60 10.46 -2.22 -1.13
C LEU A 60 11.16 -3.34 -0.36
N ILE A 61 10.46 -4.36 0.15
CA ILE A 61 11.15 -5.45 0.85
C ILE A 61 12.04 -6.23 -0.11
N ASN A 62 11.53 -6.60 -1.29
CA ASN A 62 12.31 -7.31 -2.30
C ASN A 62 13.49 -6.47 -2.81
N TYR A 63 13.29 -5.17 -2.96
CA TYR A 63 14.28 -4.18 -3.34
C TYR A 63 15.35 -4.08 -2.26
N LEU A 64 14.98 -3.94 -0.99
CA LEU A 64 15.94 -3.88 0.13
C LEU A 64 16.71 -5.19 0.30
N GLN A 65 16.12 -6.34 -0.04
CA GLN A 65 16.84 -7.62 -0.08
C GLN A 65 17.88 -7.69 -1.21
N GLN A 66 17.67 -6.94 -2.29
CA GLN A 66 18.57 -6.89 -3.45
C GLN A 66 19.54 -5.69 -3.40
N ALA A 67 19.22 -4.69 -2.59
CA ALA A 67 20.02 -3.50 -2.44
C ALA A 67 21.36 -3.84 -1.80
N GLU A 68 22.41 -3.19 -2.28
CA GLU A 68 23.70 -3.24 -1.62
C GLU A 68 23.60 -2.61 -0.24
N ALA A 69 24.26 -3.21 0.74
CA ALA A 69 24.32 -2.64 2.08
C ALA A 69 25.05 -1.29 1.99
N TRP A 70 24.45 -0.24 2.54
CA TRP A 70 25.12 1.04 2.63
C TRP A 70 26.39 0.91 3.48
N ASP A 71 27.50 1.38 2.93
CA ASP A 71 28.85 1.32 3.51
C ASP A 71 29.17 2.49 4.44
N GLY A 72 28.22 3.42 4.61
CA GLY A 72 28.36 4.58 5.49
C GLY A 72 29.06 5.77 4.82
N GLU A 73 29.19 5.77 3.49
CA GLU A 73 29.60 6.98 2.77
C GLU A 73 28.61 8.13 3.01
N ASP A 74 29.12 9.37 3.00
CA ASP A 74 28.30 10.55 3.26
C ASP A 74 27.17 10.64 2.24
N PHE A 75 25.93 10.75 2.73
CA PHE A 75 24.74 10.70 1.90
C PHE A 75 24.57 11.95 1.03
N LEU A 76 25.34 13.01 1.33
CA LEU A 76 25.23 14.35 0.76
C LEU A 76 26.45 14.75 -0.08
N ILE A 77 27.21 13.79 -0.62
CA ILE A 77 28.35 14.11 -1.50
C ILE A 77 27.86 14.93 -2.70
N GLY A 78 28.29 16.19 -2.79
CA GLY A 78 27.95 17.10 -3.89
C GLY A 78 26.67 17.93 -3.71
N HIS A 79 26.12 17.99 -2.49
CA HIS A 79 24.95 18.81 -2.15
C HIS A 79 25.29 20.10 -1.40
N ASP A 80 26.49 20.66 -1.64
CA ASP A 80 26.94 21.92 -1.02
C ASP A 80 26.10 23.14 -1.45
N ASP A 81 25.32 22.99 -2.52
CA ASP A 81 24.46 24.03 -3.10
C ASP A 81 23.03 24.02 -2.54
N GLU A 82 22.73 23.11 -1.59
CA GLU A 82 21.41 23.05 -0.98
C GLU A 82 21.19 24.21 0.00
N GLY A 83 20.19 25.03 -0.31
CA GLY A 83 19.75 26.10 0.58
C GLY A 83 19.20 25.57 1.91
N PRO A 84 19.04 26.44 2.92
CA PRO A 84 18.56 26.03 4.23
C PRO A 84 17.19 25.34 4.12
N LEU A 85 16.98 24.33 4.97
CA LEU A 85 15.68 23.69 5.14
C LEU A 85 14.61 24.75 5.41
N ARG A 86 13.42 24.56 4.86
CA ARG A 86 12.28 25.44 5.15
C ARG A 86 11.99 25.38 6.65
N GLU A 87 11.80 26.54 7.27
CA GLU A 87 11.28 26.61 8.63
C GLU A 87 9.91 25.93 8.69
N VAL A 88 9.74 25.04 9.66
CA VAL A 88 8.49 24.37 9.95
C VAL A 88 8.08 24.82 11.34
N ASP A 89 6.92 25.48 11.44
CA ASP A 89 6.33 25.81 12.74
C ASP A 89 5.81 24.50 13.36
N LEU A 90 6.34 24.14 14.53
CA LEU A 90 6.03 22.90 15.27
C LEU A 90 5.07 23.17 16.43
#